data_AF-A0A558NKZ0-F1
#
_entry.id   AF-A0A558NKZ0-F1
#
_cell.length_a   1.000
_cell.length_b   1.000
_cell.length_c   1.000
_cell.angle_alpha   90.00
_cell.angle_beta   90.00
_cell.angle_gamma   90.00
#
_symmetry.space_group_name_H-M   'P 1'
#
loop_
_entity.id
_entity.type
_entity.pdbx_description
1 polymer ?
#
loop_
_entity_poly.entity_id
_entity_poly.type
_entity_poly.pdbx_seq_one_letter_code
_entity_poly.pdbx_strand_id
1 'polypeptide(L)'
;MKTIILTIIFLSPLTQAGEICKDYQPSEEDSFHWSESSFTADRAKESMETLQYAIDNDGAANSCGLYNALQLVEGYILKQQAQAALSAKDTPDMIVKMNVGGFCEFLKNSHPCE
;
A
#
# COMPACT_ATOMS: atom_id res chain seq x y z
N MET A 1 11.31 -26.88 -9.72
CA MET A 1 10.95 -26.30 -8.41
C MET A 1 11.36 -24.83 -8.38
N LYS A 2 10.62 -23.91 -9.02
CA LYS A 2 10.98 -22.47 -9.02
C LYS A 2 9.80 -21.48 -9.08
N THR A 3 8.55 -21.93 -8.93
CA THR A 3 7.37 -21.06 -9.14
C THR A 3 6.35 -21.05 -8.00
N ILE A 4 6.63 -21.67 -6.84
CA ILE A 4 5.59 -21.89 -5.81
C ILE A 4 5.51 -20.76 -4.76
N ILE A 5 6.42 -19.77 -4.76
CA ILE A 5 6.45 -18.73 -3.72
C ILE A 5 5.51 -17.54 -4.03
N LEU A 6 4.99 -17.39 -5.25
CA LEU A 6 4.16 -16.22 -5.61
C LEU A 6 2.66 -16.35 -5.24
N THR A 7 2.18 -17.53 -4.82
CA THR A 7 0.72 -17.79 -4.76
C THR A 7 0.09 -17.55 -3.38
N ILE A 8 0.88 -17.34 -2.32
CA ILE A 8 0.34 -17.21 -0.94
C ILE A 8 -0.13 -15.76 -0.64
N ILE A 9 0.17 -14.78 -1.50
CA ILE A 9 -0.23 -13.38 -1.31
C ILE A 9 -1.70 -13.12 -1.72
N PHE A 10 -2.38 -14.09 -2.33
CA PHE A 10 -3.74 -13.92 -2.88
C PHE A 10 -4.89 -14.50 -2.03
N LEU A 11 -4.64 -14.90 -0.77
CA LEU A 11 -5.70 -15.34 0.14
C LEU A 11 -6.47 -14.13 0.70
N SER A 12 -7.41 -13.66 -0.12
CA SER A 12 -8.68 -12.97 0.20
C SER A 12 -8.61 -11.80 1.20
N PRO A 13 -8.66 -10.53 0.75
CA PRO A 13 -8.88 -9.42 1.67
C PRO A 13 -10.33 -9.46 2.17
N LEU A 14 -10.50 -9.74 3.47
CA LEU A 14 -11.70 -9.42 4.23
C LEU A 14 -11.98 -7.93 4.03
N THR A 15 -13.01 -7.62 3.25
CA THR A 15 -13.51 -6.26 3.04
C THR A 15 -14.13 -5.74 4.33
N GLN A 16 -13.30 -5.22 5.23
CA GLN A 16 -13.79 -4.30 6.25
C GLN A 16 -14.34 -3.07 5.52
N ALA A 17 -15.64 -2.84 5.64
CA ALA A 17 -16.39 -1.88 4.82
C ALA A 17 -16.14 -0.39 5.18
N GLY A 18 -14.99 -0.07 5.78
CA GLY A 18 -14.57 1.29 6.10
C GLY A 18 -13.08 1.48 5.89
N GLU A 19 -12.69 2.69 5.53
CA GLU A 19 -11.30 3.14 5.58
C GLU A 19 -10.71 2.92 6.98
N ILE A 20 -9.50 2.38 7.03
CA ILE A 20 -8.72 2.10 8.23
C ILE A 20 -8.35 3.41 8.94
N CYS A 21 -8.07 4.46 8.15
CA CYS A 21 -7.46 5.69 8.65
C CYS A 21 -8.44 6.85 8.89
N LYS A 22 -9.73 6.57 9.06
CA LYS A 22 -10.77 7.62 9.26
C LYS A 22 -10.46 8.57 10.42
N ASP A 23 -9.83 8.06 11.48
CA ASP A 23 -9.49 8.83 12.68
C ASP A 23 -8.10 9.51 12.58
N TYR A 24 -7.36 9.29 11.48
CA TYR A 24 -6.00 9.79 11.24
C TYR A 24 -5.97 10.92 10.20
N GLN A 25 -6.98 11.79 10.20
CA GLN A 25 -7.13 12.79 9.14
C GLN A 25 -5.89 13.70 9.00
N PRO A 26 -5.36 13.89 7.78
CA PRO A 26 -4.33 14.89 7.53
C PRO A 26 -4.86 16.29 7.82
N SER A 27 -4.01 17.19 8.30
CA SER A 27 -4.34 18.62 8.43
C SER A 27 -4.65 19.19 7.04
N GLU A 28 -5.74 19.93 6.89
CA GLU A 28 -6.36 20.38 5.63
C GLU A 28 -5.48 21.24 4.68
N GLU A 29 -4.18 21.41 4.90
CA GLU A 29 -3.35 22.34 4.12
C GLU A 29 -2.65 21.77 2.87
N ASP A 30 -2.59 20.45 2.64
CA ASP A 30 -1.88 19.90 1.47
C ASP A 30 -2.81 19.04 0.59
N SER A 31 -3.25 19.60 -0.53
CA SER A 31 -4.30 19.05 -1.40
C SER A 31 -3.84 17.96 -2.39
N PHE A 32 -2.69 17.32 -2.16
CA PHE A 32 -2.15 16.28 -3.04
C PHE A 32 -1.62 15.08 -2.25
N HIS A 33 -2.53 14.34 -1.61
CA HIS A 33 -2.20 13.05 -0.99
C HIS A 33 -2.89 11.90 -1.72
N TRP A 34 -2.28 10.71 -1.67
CA TRP A 34 -3.01 9.51 -2.06
C TRP A 34 -4.17 9.26 -1.08
N SER A 35 -5.31 8.85 -1.60
CA SER A 35 -6.41 8.35 -0.78
C SER A 35 -6.17 6.90 -0.36
N GLU A 36 -6.75 6.44 0.76
CA GLU A 36 -6.68 5.02 1.14
C GLU A 36 -7.21 4.09 0.04
N SER A 37 -8.21 4.57 -0.72
CA SER A 37 -8.78 3.88 -1.88
C SER A 37 -7.81 3.72 -3.06
N SER A 38 -6.67 4.42 -3.04
CA SER A 38 -5.64 4.28 -4.08
C SER A 38 -4.79 3.02 -3.92
N PHE A 39 -4.75 2.44 -2.74
CA PHE A 39 -3.96 1.26 -2.43
C PHE A 39 -4.80 -0.01 -2.63
N THR A 40 -4.91 -0.43 -3.89
CA THR A 40 -5.63 -1.63 -4.32
C THR A 40 -4.67 -2.66 -4.94
N ALA A 41 -5.10 -3.93 -4.97
CA ALA A 41 -4.30 -4.99 -5.58
C ALA A 41 -4.00 -4.73 -7.05
N ASP A 42 -4.98 -4.25 -7.82
CA ASP A 42 -4.83 -3.96 -9.24
C ASP A 42 -3.81 -2.84 -9.48
N ARG A 43 -3.89 -1.74 -8.72
CA ARG A 43 -2.92 -0.63 -8.83
C ARG A 43 -1.53 -1.03 -8.38
N ALA A 44 -1.40 -1.84 -7.32
CA ALA A 44 -0.12 -2.37 -6.89
C ALA A 44 0.49 -3.29 -7.95
N LYS A 45 -0.33 -4.10 -8.63
CA LYS A 45 0.11 -4.97 -9.72
C LYS A 45 0.61 -4.16 -10.93
N GLU A 46 -0.17 -3.19 -11.40
CA GLU A 46 0.24 -2.29 -12.51
C GLU A 46 1.52 -1.53 -12.18
N SER A 47 1.66 -1.09 -10.92
CA SER A 47 2.85 -0.41 -10.42
C SER A 47 4.06 -1.35 -10.39
N MET A 48 3.90 -2.60 -9.96
CA MET A 48 4.96 -3.61 -10.03
C MET A 48 5.40 -3.90 -11.46
N GLU A 49 4.47 -3.94 -12.43
CA GLU A 49 4.78 -4.11 -13.85
C GLU A 49 5.60 -2.92 -14.38
N THR A 50 5.28 -1.69 -13.94
CA THR A 50 6.05 -0.47 -14.27
C THR A 50 7.47 -0.53 -13.70
N LEU A 51 7.63 -0.95 -12.45
CA LEU A 51 8.94 -1.11 -11.82
C LEU A 51 9.76 -2.20 -12.52
N GLN A 52 9.15 -3.33 -12.85
CA GLN A 52 9.80 -4.41 -13.58
C GLN A 52 10.26 -3.95 -14.97
N TYR A 53 9.40 -3.24 -15.71
CA TYR A 53 9.76 -2.66 -17.00
C TYR A 53 10.98 -1.73 -16.87
N ALA A 54 11.03 -0.88 -15.85
CA ALA A 54 12.17 -0.02 -15.63
C ALA A 54 13.45 -0.80 -15.32
N ILE A 55 13.38 -1.86 -14.51
CA ILE A 55 14.52 -2.73 -14.21
C ILE A 55 15.02 -3.41 -15.49
N ASP A 56 14.11 -3.92 -16.31
CA ASP A 56 14.45 -4.67 -17.54
C ASP A 56 15.01 -3.76 -18.65
N ASN A 57 14.82 -2.45 -18.55
CA ASN A 57 15.21 -1.47 -19.56
C ASN A 57 16.13 -0.37 -18.99
N ASP A 58 17.03 -0.72 -18.05
CA ASP A 58 18.06 0.19 -17.50
C ASP A 58 17.53 1.53 -16.97
N GLY A 59 16.36 1.51 -16.33
CA GLY A 59 15.71 2.69 -15.76
C GLY A 59 14.87 3.50 -16.74
N ALA A 60 14.43 2.91 -17.86
CA ALA A 60 13.60 3.57 -18.89
C ALA A 60 12.15 3.91 -18.43
N ALA A 61 11.99 4.47 -17.23
CA ALA A 61 10.74 5.07 -16.75
C ALA A 61 11.02 6.48 -16.24
N ASN A 62 10.05 7.39 -16.39
CA ASN A 62 10.21 8.73 -15.85
C ASN A 62 10.24 8.70 -14.31
N SER A 63 10.93 9.65 -13.69
CA SER A 63 11.18 9.67 -12.25
C SER A 63 9.89 9.72 -11.42
N CYS A 64 8.86 10.45 -11.87
CA CYS A 64 7.57 10.49 -11.18
C CYS A 64 6.81 9.16 -11.28
N GLY A 65 6.87 8.47 -12.42
CA GLY A 65 6.24 7.18 -12.64
C GLY A 65 6.85 6.12 -11.73
N LEU A 66 8.17 6.11 -11.58
CA LEU A 66 8.87 5.24 -10.64
C LEU A 66 8.49 5.55 -9.19
N TYR A 67 8.49 6.82 -8.82
CA TYR A 67 8.12 7.26 -7.47
C TYR A 67 6.68 6.87 -7.11
N ASN A 68 5.73 7.16 -8.00
CA ASN A 68 4.33 6.81 -7.80
C ASN A 68 4.12 5.29 -7.73
N ALA A 69 4.81 4.54 -8.59
CA ALA A 69 4.74 3.07 -8.57
C ALA A 69 5.26 2.50 -7.25
N LEU A 70 6.38 3.01 -6.71
CA LEU A 70 6.89 2.60 -5.41
C LEU A 70 5.90 2.89 -4.29
N GLN A 71 5.33 4.11 -4.24
CA GLN A 71 4.35 4.46 -3.21
C GLN A 71 3.09 3.59 -3.27
N LEU A 72 2.56 3.32 -4.47
CA LEU A 72 1.37 2.50 -4.62
C LEU A 72 1.59 1.04 -4.17
N VAL A 73 2.79 0.49 -4.43
CA VAL A 73 3.17 -0.84 -3.95
C VAL A 73 3.35 -0.86 -2.44
N GLU A 74 4.12 0.09 -1.89
CA GLU A 74 4.38 0.17 -0.45
C GLU A 74 3.09 0.37 0.34
N GLY A 75 2.27 1.35 -0.05
CA GLY A 75 1.00 1.62 0.63
C GLY A 75 0.02 0.46 0.54
N TYR A 76 0.01 -0.31 -0.56
CA TYR A 76 -0.78 -1.54 -0.64
C TYR A 76 -0.29 -2.62 0.34
N ILE A 77 1.02 -2.83 0.44
CA ILE A 77 1.61 -3.79 1.39
C ILE A 77 1.26 -3.39 2.83
N LEU A 78 1.44 -2.12 3.19
CA LEU A 78 1.12 -1.59 4.53
C LEU A 78 -0.38 -1.74 4.84
N LYS A 79 -1.25 -1.47 3.86
CA LYS A 79 -2.69 -1.68 4.00
C LYS A 79 -3.03 -3.15 4.24
N GLN A 80 -2.40 -4.08 3.51
CA GLN A 80 -2.61 -5.52 3.74
C GLN A 80 -2.15 -5.95 5.14
N GLN A 81 -1.02 -5.42 5.63
CA GLN A 81 -0.52 -5.70 6.99
C GLN A 81 -1.48 -5.16 8.07
N ALA A 82 -1.99 -3.94 7.90
CA ALA A 82 -2.99 -3.37 8.79
C ALA A 82 -4.31 -4.18 8.79
N GLN A 83 -4.80 -4.58 7.61
CA GLN A 83 -6.00 -5.42 7.47
C GLN A 83 -5.83 -6.80 8.11
N ALA A 84 -4.66 -7.42 7.92
CA ALA A 84 -4.34 -8.70 8.52
C ALA A 84 -4.29 -8.60 10.05
N ALA A 85 -3.64 -7.57 10.60
CA ALA A 85 -3.59 -7.34 12.05
C ALA A 85 -4.98 -7.10 12.66
N LEU A 86 -5.86 -6.36 11.96
CA LEU A 86 -7.24 -6.11 12.39
C LEU A 86 -8.13 -7.37 12.33
N SER A 87 -7.84 -8.29 11.42
CA SER A 87 -8.68 -9.46 11.15
C SER A 87 -8.21 -10.73 11.88
N ALA A 88 -6.95 -10.77 12.32
CA ALA A 88 -6.36 -11.91 12.99
C ALA A 88 -6.82 -12.00 14.45
N LYS A 89 -7.37 -13.18 14.80
CA LYS A 89 -7.79 -13.50 16.16
C LYS A 89 -6.58 -13.49 17.11
N ASP A 90 -6.75 -12.92 18.30
CA ASP A 90 -5.74 -12.86 19.35
C ASP A 90 -4.47 -12.04 19.01
N THR A 91 -4.53 -11.18 17.99
CA THR A 91 -3.44 -10.22 17.71
C THR A 91 -3.30 -9.24 18.88
N PRO A 92 -2.10 -9.06 19.46
CA PRO A 92 -1.92 -8.11 20.56
C PRO A 92 -2.25 -6.68 20.13
N ASP A 93 -2.94 -5.91 20.99
CA ASP A 93 -3.32 -4.51 20.72
C ASP A 93 -2.16 -3.64 20.24
N MET A 94 -0.95 -3.86 20.79
CA MET A 94 0.25 -3.13 20.38
C MET A 94 0.59 -3.39 18.90
N ILE A 95 0.42 -4.62 18.43
CA ILE A 95 0.68 -5.01 17.03
C ILE A 95 -0.38 -4.40 16.11
N VAL A 96 -1.64 -4.38 16.52
CA VAL A 96 -2.72 -3.71 15.78
C VAL A 96 -2.41 -2.22 15.64
N LYS A 97 -2.09 -1.54 16.76
CA LYS A 97 -1.73 -0.11 16.76
C LYS A 97 -0.51 0.18 15.90
N MET A 98 0.51 -0.67 15.93
CA MET A 98 1.72 -0.50 15.13
C MET A 98 1.43 -0.58 13.63
N ASN A 99 0.68 -1.59 13.17
CA ASN A 99 0.39 -1.75 11.75
C ASN A 99 -0.61 -0.71 11.22
N VAL A 100 -1.68 -0.43 11.98
CA VAL A 100 -2.67 0.61 11.62
C VAL A 100 -2.01 1.98 11.63
N GLY A 101 -1.28 2.32 12.70
CA GLY A 101 -0.57 3.60 12.80
C GLY A 101 0.49 3.76 11.70
N GLY A 102 1.24 2.71 11.37
CA GLY A 102 2.21 2.72 10.28
C GLY A 102 1.56 2.99 8.91
N PHE A 103 0.45 2.33 8.60
CA PHE A 103 -0.27 2.58 7.35
C PHE A 103 -0.85 4.01 7.30
N CYS A 104 -1.45 4.50 8.39
CA CYS A 104 -2.04 5.83 8.40
C CYS A 104 -1.01 6.96 8.39
N GLU A 105 0.14 6.78 9.04
CA GLU A 105 1.25 7.73 8.93
C GLU A 105 1.84 7.73 7.52
N PHE A 106 1.98 6.57 6.87
CA PHE A 106 2.35 6.50 5.46
C PHE A 106 1.34 7.27 4.60
N LEU A 107 0.04 7.00 4.75
CA LEU A 107 -1.03 7.64 3.98
C LEU A 107 -0.94 9.17 4.07
N LYS A 108 -0.78 9.69 5.29
CA LYS A 108 -0.64 11.12 5.58
C LYS A 108 0.56 11.77 4.88
N ASN A 109 1.66 11.04 4.70
CA ASN A 109 2.88 11.59 4.09
C ASN A 109 3.01 11.25 2.59
N SER A 110 2.20 10.31 2.08
CA SER A 110 2.21 9.87 0.70
C SER A 110 1.57 10.91 -0.22
N HIS A 111 2.21 11.20 -1.35
CA HIS A 111 1.77 12.20 -2.31
C HIS A 111 2.19 11.79 -3.72
N PRO A 112 1.30 11.95 -4.72
CA PRO A 112 1.68 11.73 -6.11
C PRO A 112 2.73 12.75 -6.56
N CYS A 113 3.65 12.31 -7.40
CA CYS A 113 4.54 13.14 -8.21
C CYS A 113 3.86 13.45 -9.54
N GLU A 114 3.86 14.72 -9.94
CA GLU A 114 3.34 15.21 -11.22
C GLU A 114 4.45 15.44 -12.25
#